data_AF-A0A3N1A8P0-F1
#
_entry.id   AF-A0A3N1A8P0-F1
#
_cell.length_a   1.000
_cell.length_b   1.000
_cell.length_c   1.000
_cell.angle_alpha   90.00
_cell.angle_beta   90.00
_cell.angle_gamma   90.00
#
_symmetry.space_group_name_H-M   'P 1'
#
loop_
_entity.id
_entity.type
_entity.pdbx_description
1 polymer ?
#
loop_
_entity_poly.entity_id
_entity_poly.type
_entity_poly.pdbx_seq_one_letter_code
_entity_poly.pdbx_strand_id
1 'polypeptide(L)'
;MSGESICFVRLPEYFQDNKWINIMFTRCRRLQTVLTWFRAVKIFQVLLQGLAATGVSCNTMLVDGDDAQTVSGTRSGLLDEVEAAEADLRDAALRGRIPGPRAADDPADADPDHPADPDRNFTEMMDADQKIEPRDWMPDGYRRTLVRQIAQHAHSEIIGMQPEGNWLTRAPSLHRKAILLAKVQDEAGHGLYLYAAAETLGVSREELVDLLLAGRQKYSSIFNYPTLTWADVGAIGWLVDGAAIINQVPLCRCSYGPYARAMIRVCKEESFHQRQGYEILHTLAHGTPAQRQMAQDAVDRWWYPSLAMFGPPDADSTHSGQSMRWKIKRFSNDELRQRFVDMCVQQVGPLGLTLPDPELRWNEQCQAYDFTQPDYDELLRVIRGDGPCNRQRLAHRRAAHDAGGWVREASRAYAEKQASRRKAGTVPAGVGAVPVGAGAVPVGVGAPPVGAGAG
;
A
#
# COMPACT_ATOMS: atom_id res chain seq x y z
N MET A 1 -41.84 -3.29 10.58
CA MET A 1 -41.57 -4.06 9.35
C MET A 1 -40.38 -3.41 8.67
N SER A 2 -39.19 -3.84 9.06
CA SER A 2 -37.89 -3.28 8.67
C SER A 2 -37.29 -4.13 7.56
N GLY A 3 -37.36 -3.65 6.33
CA GLY A 3 -36.63 -4.24 5.21
C GLY A 3 -35.20 -3.71 5.21
N GLU A 4 -34.24 -4.57 5.53
CA GLU A 4 -32.82 -4.29 5.34
C GLU A 4 -32.51 -4.27 3.84
N SER A 5 -32.19 -3.09 3.31
CA SER A 5 -31.64 -2.95 1.96
C SER A 5 -30.14 -3.25 2.01
N ILE A 6 -29.74 -4.39 1.46
CA ILE A 6 -28.35 -4.80 1.26
C ILE A 6 -27.76 -3.93 0.14
N CYS A 7 -26.84 -3.02 0.47
CA CYS A 7 -26.05 -2.28 -0.51
C CYS A 7 -24.85 -3.11 -0.97
N PHE A 8 -24.83 -3.47 -2.26
CA PHE A 8 -23.66 -4.03 -2.94
C PHE A 8 -22.64 -2.91 -3.21
N VAL A 9 -21.64 -2.77 -2.35
CA VAL A 9 -20.43 -1.97 -2.64
C VAL A 9 -19.50 -2.77 -3.56
N ARG A 10 -18.71 -2.07 -4.37
CA ARG A 10 -17.70 -2.43 -5.41
C ARG A 10 -16.72 -3.61 -5.18
N LEU A 11 -17.04 -4.59 -4.35
CA LEU A 11 -16.31 -5.87 -4.24
C LEU A 11 -16.00 -6.54 -5.60
N PRO A 12 -16.88 -6.52 -6.63
CA PRO A 12 -16.59 -7.23 -7.89
C PRO A 12 -15.41 -6.69 -8.68
N GLU A 13 -15.07 -5.40 -8.57
CA GLU A 13 -13.95 -4.77 -9.28
C GLU A 13 -12.61 -5.14 -8.62
N TYR A 14 -12.57 -5.20 -7.28
CA TYR A 14 -11.41 -5.64 -6.48
C TYR A 14 -10.98 -7.09 -6.79
N PHE A 15 -11.93 -7.99 -7.08
CA PHE A 15 -11.63 -9.38 -7.45
C PHE A 15 -11.17 -9.57 -8.90
N GLN A 16 -11.47 -8.63 -9.81
CA GLN A 16 -11.21 -8.78 -11.25
C GLN A 16 -9.79 -8.39 -11.66
N ASP A 17 -9.19 -7.41 -11.00
CA ASP A 17 -7.85 -6.90 -11.36
C ASP A 17 -6.70 -7.60 -10.64
N ASN A 18 -7.01 -8.44 -9.65
CA ASN A 18 -6.01 -9.20 -8.91
C ASN A 18 -5.56 -10.45 -9.70
N LYS A 19 -4.45 -10.35 -10.43
CA LYS A 19 -3.92 -11.42 -11.31
C LYS A 19 -3.70 -12.77 -10.60
N TRP A 20 -3.47 -12.77 -9.29
CA TRP A 20 -3.26 -13.97 -8.48
C TRP A 20 -4.55 -14.76 -8.22
N ILE A 21 -5.68 -14.06 -8.10
CA ILE A 21 -7.01 -14.66 -7.95
C ILE A 21 -7.39 -15.38 -9.25
N ASN A 22 -7.15 -14.77 -10.41
CA ASN A 22 -7.35 -15.44 -11.70
C ASN A 22 -6.55 -16.75 -11.80
N ILE A 23 -5.31 -16.81 -11.31
CA ILE A 23 -4.51 -18.05 -11.33
C ILE A 23 -5.10 -19.15 -10.42
N MET A 24 -5.61 -18.81 -9.23
CA MET A 24 -6.30 -19.79 -8.37
C MET A 24 -7.63 -20.29 -8.96
N PHE A 25 -8.39 -19.42 -9.62
CA PHE A 25 -9.74 -19.76 -10.10
C PHE A 25 -9.77 -20.47 -11.47
N THR A 26 -8.73 -20.35 -12.30
CA THR A 26 -8.72 -20.96 -13.66
C THR A 26 -8.60 -22.49 -13.65
N ARG A 27 -8.29 -23.13 -12.52
CA ARG A 27 -8.07 -24.59 -12.44
C ARG A 27 -9.25 -25.42 -11.92
N CYS A 28 -10.38 -24.83 -11.54
CA CYS A 28 -11.50 -25.56 -10.95
C CYS A 28 -12.79 -25.43 -11.79
N ARG A 29 -13.16 -26.48 -12.54
CA ARG A 29 -14.35 -26.52 -13.42
C ARG A 29 -15.69 -26.25 -12.71
N ARG A 30 -15.78 -26.39 -11.39
CA ARG A 30 -17.00 -26.12 -10.61
C ARG A 30 -17.26 -24.62 -10.33
N LEU A 31 -16.31 -23.72 -10.63
CA LEU A 31 -16.41 -22.29 -10.31
C LEU A 31 -16.64 -21.37 -11.53
N GLN A 32 -16.68 -21.89 -12.76
CA GLN A 32 -17.04 -21.09 -13.95
C GLN A 32 -18.50 -20.62 -13.92
N THR A 33 -19.39 -21.35 -13.25
CA THR A 33 -20.79 -20.95 -13.04
C THR A 33 -20.90 -19.64 -12.25
N VAL A 34 -19.94 -19.36 -11.36
CA VAL A 34 -19.90 -18.15 -10.53
C VAL A 34 -19.54 -16.89 -11.35
N LEU A 35 -18.66 -17.00 -12.35
CA LEU A 35 -18.33 -15.88 -13.26
C LEU A 35 -19.53 -15.46 -14.14
N THR A 36 -20.36 -16.42 -14.54
CA THR A 36 -21.59 -16.14 -15.31
C THR A 36 -22.62 -15.42 -14.43
N TRP A 37 -22.65 -15.76 -13.13
CA TRP A 37 -23.45 -15.08 -12.11
C TRP A 37 -22.99 -13.63 -11.90
N PHE A 38 -21.67 -13.38 -11.85
CA PHE A 38 -21.12 -12.02 -11.73
C PHE A 38 -21.42 -11.11 -12.94
N ARG A 39 -21.54 -11.66 -14.16
CA ARG A 39 -21.96 -10.88 -15.33
C ARG A 39 -23.44 -10.46 -15.28
N ALA A 40 -24.31 -11.31 -14.74
CA ALA A 40 -25.72 -10.97 -14.52
C ALA A 40 -25.90 -9.87 -13.45
N VAL A 41 -25.06 -9.89 -12.40
CA VAL A 41 -25.03 -8.85 -11.36
C VAL A 41 -24.66 -7.48 -11.93
N LYS A 42 -23.78 -7.41 -12.94
CA LYS A 42 -23.37 -6.14 -13.58
C LYS A 42 -24.52 -5.43 -14.30
N ILE A 43 -25.40 -6.18 -14.96
CA ILE A 43 -26.60 -5.65 -15.63
C ILE A 43 -27.61 -5.15 -14.57
N PHE A 44 -27.75 -5.89 -13.47
CA PHE A 44 -28.63 -5.54 -12.37
C PHE A 44 -28.14 -4.30 -11.59
N GLN A 45 -26.83 -4.13 -11.47
CA GLN A 45 -26.19 -2.97 -10.82
C GLN A 45 -26.42 -1.67 -11.58
N VAL A 46 -26.31 -1.68 -12.92
CA VAL A 46 -26.58 -0.49 -13.75
C VAL A 46 -28.06 -0.08 -13.66
N LEU A 47 -28.97 -1.05 -13.63
CA LEU A 47 -30.40 -0.82 -13.43
C LEU A 47 -30.71 -0.25 -12.04
N LEU A 48 -30.09 -0.79 -10.98
CA LEU A 48 -30.27 -0.30 -9.61
C LEU A 48 -29.66 1.09 -9.39
N GLN A 49 -28.54 1.41 -10.04
CA GLN A 49 -27.94 2.75 -10.01
C GLN A 49 -28.81 3.78 -10.74
N GLY A 50 -29.45 3.41 -11.85
CA GLY A 50 -30.43 4.26 -12.53
C GLY A 50 -31.70 4.50 -11.72
N LEU A 51 -32.15 3.51 -10.94
CA LEU A 51 -33.31 3.62 -10.05
C LEU A 51 -33.00 4.40 -8.75
N ALA A 52 -31.78 4.27 -8.21
CA ALA A 52 -31.35 5.02 -7.02
C ALA A 52 -31.23 6.53 -7.29
N ALA A 53 -30.88 6.93 -8.51
CA ALA A 53 -30.75 8.33 -8.92
C ALA A 53 -32.10 9.08 -9.03
N THR A 54 -33.24 8.39 -9.02
CA THR A 54 -34.55 8.98 -9.34
C THR A 54 -35.62 8.86 -8.25
N GLY A 55 -35.33 8.32 -7.06
CA GLY A 55 -36.40 8.20 -6.06
C GLY A 55 -36.06 7.78 -4.62
N VAL A 56 -34.80 7.74 -4.20
CA VAL A 56 -34.46 7.34 -2.82
C VAL A 56 -33.56 8.39 -2.17
N SER A 57 -34.01 8.97 -1.06
CA SER A 57 -33.19 9.77 -0.15
C SER A 57 -32.16 8.85 0.53
N CYS A 58 -31.13 8.48 -0.21
CA CYS A 58 -30.06 7.61 0.25
C CYS A 58 -28.96 8.47 0.89
N ASN A 59 -28.66 8.22 2.17
CA ASN A 59 -27.64 8.90 2.97
C ASN A 59 -26.19 8.57 2.57
N THR A 60 -25.96 7.96 1.40
CA THR A 60 -24.61 7.69 0.88
C THR A 60 -23.80 8.98 0.79
N MET A 61 -24.39 10.10 0.36
CA MET A 61 -23.70 11.41 0.35
C MET A 61 -23.29 11.95 1.73
N LEU A 62 -23.86 11.46 2.83
CA LEU A 62 -23.48 11.89 4.20
C LEU A 62 -22.41 11.00 4.83
N VAL A 63 -22.25 9.77 4.34
CA VAL A 63 -21.19 8.85 4.77
C VAL A 63 -19.97 8.97 3.85
N ASP A 64 -20.17 9.19 2.55
CA ASP A 64 -19.16 9.49 1.52
C ASP A 64 -18.58 10.92 1.66
N GLY A 65 -18.41 11.38 2.90
CA GLY A 65 -17.85 12.69 3.23
C GLY A 65 -16.65 13.00 2.33
N ASP A 66 -16.82 14.08 1.59
CA ASP A 66 -15.83 14.69 0.71
C ASP A 66 -14.43 14.62 1.36
N ASP A 67 -13.52 13.88 0.72
CA ASP A 67 -12.07 14.20 0.74
C ASP A 67 -11.79 15.56 0.05
N ALA A 68 -12.81 16.39 -0.18
CA ALA A 68 -12.87 17.45 -1.18
C ALA A 68 -13.09 18.85 -0.61
N GLN A 69 -12.54 19.16 0.56
CA GLN A 69 -12.27 20.56 0.94
C GLN A 69 -10.87 20.72 1.52
N THR A 70 -9.90 20.94 0.62
CA THR A 70 -8.61 21.56 0.96
C THR A 70 -8.76 23.09 0.99
N VAL A 71 -8.07 23.70 1.95
CA VAL A 71 -7.88 25.15 2.08
C VAL A 71 -7.04 25.66 0.91
N SER A 72 -7.65 25.84 -0.27
CA SER A 72 -7.13 26.65 -1.40
C SER A 72 -8.09 26.80 -2.59
N GLY A 73 -9.30 26.25 -2.56
CA GLY A 73 -10.28 26.42 -3.64
C GLY A 73 -10.10 25.50 -4.86
N THR A 74 -9.19 24.52 -4.80
CA THR A 74 -9.11 23.41 -5.78
C THR A 74 -9.60 22.12 -5.14
N ARG A 75 -10.81 21.67 -5.54
CA ARG A 75 -11.38 20.38 -5.13
C ARG A 75 -10.58 19.23 -5.75
N SER A 76 -9.61 18.69 -5.02
CA SER A 76 -8.86 17.50 -5.42
C SER A 76 -8.60 16.66 -4.18
N GLY A 77 -9.13 15.44 -4.14
CA GLY A 77 -8.82 14.47 -3.10
C GLY A 77 -7.42 13.87 -3.28
N LEU A 78 -6.94 13.11 -2.29
CA LEU A 78 -5.63 12.45 -2.35
C LEU A 78 -5.52 11.47 -3.52
N LEU A 79 -6.61 10.79 -3.88
CA LEU A 79 -6.66 9.93 -5.06
C LEU A 79 -6.56 10.71 -6.37
N ASP A 80 -7.18 11.88 -6.46
CA ASP A 80 -7.06 12.76 -7.64
C ASP A 80 -5.61 13.21 -7.82
N GLU A 81 -4.89 13.50 -6.73
CA GLU A 81 -3.45 13.81 -6.77
C GLU A 81 -2.61 12.64 -7.31
N VAL A 82 -2.99 11.40 -6.97
CA VAL A 82 -2.33 10.17 -7.47
C VAL A 82 -2.64 9.96 -8.95
N GLU A 83 -3.88 10.17 -9.38
CA GLU A 83 -4.27 10.08 -10.78
C GLU A 83 -3.56 11.14 -11.63
N ALA A 84 -3.47 12.37 -11.12
CA ALA A 84 -2.69 13.43 -11.74
C ALA A 84 -1.20 13.06 -11.82
N ALA A 85 -0.61 12.48 -10.75
CA ALA A 85 0.79 12.04 -10.78
C ALA A 85 1.02 10.92 -11.80
N GLU A 86 0.05 10.01 -11.96
CA GLU A 86 0.11 8.96 -12.97
C GLU A 86 0.01 9.52 -14.40
N ALA A 87 -0.86 10.52 -14.62
CA ALA A 87 -0.93 11.23 -15.89
C ALA A 87 0.40 11.94 -16.21
N ASP A 88 0.96 12.68 -15.23
CA ASP A 88 2.26 13.34 -15.35
C ASP A 88 3.38 12.35 -15.74
N LEU A 89 3.38 11.15 -15.16
CA LEU A 89 4.34 10.09 -15.52
C LEU A 89 4.16 9.57 -16.94
N ARG A 90 2.92 9.39 -17.41
CA ARG A 90 2.65 8.97 -18.79
C ARG A 90 3.11 10.05 -19.77
N ASP A 91 2.81 11.31 -19.49
CA ASP A 91 3.23 12.44 -20.32
C ASP A 91 4.76 12.61 -20.32
N ALA A 92 5.41 12.40 -19.18
CA ALA A 92 6.87 12.36 -19.09
C ALA A 92 7.49 11.25 -19.95
N ALA A 93 6.85 10.08 -20.04
CA ALA A 93 7.32 8.97 -20.87
C ALA A 93 7.17 9.23 -22.38
N LEU A 94 6.24 10.11 -22.78
CA LEU A 94 6.01 10.49 -24.18
C LEU A 94 6.93 11.65 -24.64
N ARG A 95 7.46 12.44 -23.71
CA ARG A 95 8.39 13.53 -24.02
C ARG A 95 9.76 12.98 -24.44
N GLY A 96 10.41 13.67 -25.39
CA GLY A 96 11.80 13.39 -25.75
C GLY A 96 12.67 13.50 -24.50
N ARG A 97 13.41 12.43 -24.19
CA ARG A 97 14.26 12.37 -23.01
C ARG A 97 15.55 13.14 -23.28
N ILE A 98 16.02 13.92 -22.32
CA ILE A 98 17.41 14.39 -22.36
C ILE A 98 18.26 13.11 -22.39
N PRO A 99 19.17 12.93 -23.37
CA PRO A 99 20.02 11.76 -23.41
C PRO A 99 20.68 11.61 -22.03
N GLY A 100 20.25 10.58 -21.30
CA GLY A 100 20.74 10.37 -19.95
C GLY A 100 22.25 10.20 -20.01
N PRO A 101 23.00 10.64 -18.98
CA PRO A 101 24.40 10.30 -18.90
C PRO A 101 24.49 8.78 -18.87
N ARG A 102 24.97 8.19 -19.97
CA ARG A 102 25.22 6.74 -20.01
C ARG A 102 26.37 6.46 -19.06
N ALA A 103 26.30 5.37 -18.30
CA ALA A 103 27.48 4.86 -17.62
C ALA A 103 28.61 4.78 -18.66
N ALA A 104 29.82 5.22 -18.29
CA ALA A 104 30.94 5.55 -19.18
C ALA A 104 31.53 4.35 -19.97
N ASP A 105 30.77 3.28 -20.15
CA ASP A 105 31.24 1.98 -20.62
C ASP A 105 31.11 1.78 -22.14
N ASP A 106 30.55 2.75 -22.89
CA ASP A 106 30.47 2.69 -24.35
C ASP A 106 31.23 3.85 -25.03
N PRO A 107 32.52 3.65 -25.38
CA PRO A 107 33.37 4.68 -25.99
C PRO A 107 32.97 5.04 -27.44
N ALA A 108 32.00 4.36 -28.04
CA ALA A 108 31.60 4.56 -29.43
C ALA A 108 30.67 5.78 -29.67
N ASP A 109 30.06 6.33 -28.61
CA ASP A 109 29.06 7.42 -28.69
C ASP A 109 29.52 8.73 -28.01
N ALA A 110 30.80 8.85 -27.66
CA ALA A 110 31.33 10.09 -27.07
C ALA A 110 31.36 11.20 -28.13
N ASP A 111 30.54 12.24 -27.95
CA ASP A 111 30.64 13.48 -28.72
C ASP A 111 31.94 14.21 -28.31
N PRO A 112 32.95 14.31 -29.19
CA PRO A 112 34.21 14.96 -28.87
C PRO A 112 34.09 16.47 -28.63
N ASP A 113 32.99 17.10 -29.08
CA ASP A 113 32.73 18.54 -28.90
C ASP A 113 31.90 18.87 -27.64
N HIS A 114 31.35 17.85 -26.97
CA HIS A 114 30.64 17.96 -25.69
C HIS A 114 30.98 16.75 -24.79
N PRO A 115 32.09 16.79 -24.03
CA PRO A 115 32.39 15.71 -23.09
C PRO A 115 31.21 15.59 -22.12
N ALA A 116 30.60 14.40 -22.08
CA ALA A 116 29.47 14.14 -21.19
C ALA A 116 29.93 14.37 -19.74
N ASP A 117 29.41 15.41 -19.09
CA ASP A 117 29.50 15.62 -17.65
C ASP A 117 28.27 14.97 -17.01
N PRO A 118 28.41 13.78 -16.38
CA PRO A 118 27.27 13.05 -15.84
C PRO A 118 26.53 13.83 -14.76
N ASP A 119 27.24 14.65 -13.97
CA ASP A 119 26.68 15.48 -12.93
C ASP A 119 25.82 16.60 -13.52
N ARG A 120 26.28 17.23 -14.61
CA ARG A 120 25.51 18.24 -15.34
C ARG A 120 24.24 17.65 -15.94
N ASN A 121 24.34 16.52 -16.63
CA ASN A 121 23.16 15.88 -17.23
C ASN A 121 22.14 15.44 -16.18
N PHE A 122 22.61 14.90 -15.03
CA PHE A 122 21.73 14.59 -13.90
C PHE A 122 21.01 15.83 -13.38
N THR A 123 21.72 16.96 -13.26
CA THR A 123 21.14 18.24 -12.83
C THR A 123 20.10 18.74 -13.83
N GLU A 124 20.40 18.72 -15.13
CA GLU A 124 19.46 19.12 -16.19
C GLU A 124 18.20 18.23 -16.21
N MET A 125 18.36 16.92 -16.00
CA MET A 125 17.21 16.01 -15.84
C MET A 125 16.36 16.36 -14.62
N MET A 126 17.00 16.68 -13.49
CA MET A 126 16.29 17.11 -12.28
C MET A 126 15.53 18.41 -12.52
N ASP A 127 16.16 19.41 -13.11
CA ASP A 127 15.54 20.72 -13.39
C ASP A 127 14.35 20.58 -14.35
N ALA A 128 14.46 19.72 -15.37
CA ALA A 128 13.40 19.40 -16.32
C ALA A 128 12.29 18.47 -15.74
N ASP A 129 12.38 18.09 -14.47
CA ASP A 129 11.49 17.13 -13.79
C ASP A 129 11.39 15.76 -14.50
N GLN A 130 12.45 15.38 -15.21
CA GLN A 130 12.56 14.06 -15.83
C GLN A 130 12.86 12.99 -14.78
N LYS A 131 12.32 11.79 -15.01
CA LYS A 131 12.56 10.65 -14.12
C LYS A 131 13.91 10.01 -14.40
N ILE A 132 14.63 9.70 -13.33
CA ILE A 132 15.82 8.84 -13.36
C ILE A 132 15.35 7.39 -13.40
N GLU A 133 15.93 6.61 -14.29
CA GLU A 133 15.63 5.20 -14.56
C GLU A 133 16.86 4.32 -14.25
N PRO A 134 16.69 3.00 -14.12
CA PRO A 134 17.76 2.12 -13.61
C PRO A 134 19.07 2.13 -14.40
N ARG A 135 19.01 2.43 -15.70
CA ARG A 135 20.17 2.43 -16.61
C ARG A 135 20.89 3.78 -16.68
N ASP A 136 20.31 4.83 -16.10
CA ASP A 136 20.97 6.13 -16.12
C ASP A 136 22.09 6.14 -15.09
N TRP A 137 23.14 6.90 -15.40
CA TRP A 137 24.05 7.33 -14.37
C TRP A 137 23.30 8.20 -13.34
N MET A 138 23.66 8.03 -12.07
CA MET A 138 23.14 8.82 -10.96
C MET A 138 24.21 8.94 -9.88
N PRO A 139 24.25 10.04 -9.10
CA PRO A 139 25.23 10.18 -8.02
C PRO A 139 25.12 9.05 -7.00
N ASP A 140 26.26 8.56 -6.49
CA ASP A 140 26.25 7.49 -5.49
C ASP A 140 25.49 7.87 -4.21
N GLY A 141 25.57 9.15 -3.82
CA GLY A 141 24.78 9.67 -2.70
C GLY A 141 23.27 9.58 -2.94
N TYR A 142 22.82 9.82 -4.18
CA TYR A 142 21.43 9.68 -4.60
C TYR A 142 21.00 8.20 -4.53
N ARG A 143 21.79 7.31 -5.13
CA ARG A 143 21.56 5.85 -5.09
C ARG A 143 21.46 5.32 -3.66
N ARG A 144 22.43 5.63 -2.80
CA ARG A 144 22.43 5.20 -1.38
C ARG A 144 21.23 5.74 -0.61
N THR A 145 20.83 6.99 -0.86
CA THR A 145 19.67 7.61 -0.21
C THR A 145 18.38 6.91 -0.58
N LEU A 146 18.19 6.60 -1.88
CA LEU A 146 17.04 5.86 -2.37
C LEU A 146 17.02 4.42 -1.85
N VAL A 147 18.13 3.69 -1.90
CA VAL A 147 18.22 2.34 -1.33
C VAL A 147 17.79 2.36 0.13
N ARG A 148 18.34 3.29 0.94
CA ARG A 148 17.95 3.43 2.34
C ARG A 148 16.46 3.70 2.49
N GLN A 149 15.90 4.65 1.76
CA GLN A 149 14.50 5.06 1.92
C GLN A 149 13.53 4.00 1.44
N ILE A 150 13.74 3.44 0.24
CA ILE A 150 12.87 2.41 -0.35
C ILE A 150 12.95 1.12 0.46
N ALA A 151 14.13 0.72 0.94
CA ALA A 151 14.27 -0.45 1.81
C ALA A 151 13.53 -0.24 3.15
N GLN A 152 13.71 0.92 3.79
CA GLN A 152 12.97 1.25 5.02
C GLN A 152 11.45 1.25 4.79
N HIS A 153 10.99 1.70 3.63
CA HIS A 153 9.58 1.61 3.24
C HIS A 153 9.14 0.15 3.08
N ALA A 154 9.88 -0.67 2.33
CA ALA A 154 9.59 -2.10 2.16
C ALA A 154 9.58 -2.85 3.50
N HIS A 155 10.49 -2.52 4.41
CA HIS A 155 10.52 -3.07 5.75
C HIS A 155 9.32 -2.65 6.59
N SER A 156 8.85 -1.42 6.38
CA SER A 156 7.65 -0.89 7.05
C SER A 156 6.43 -1.73 6.68
N GLU A 157 6.23 -2.04 5.40
CA GLU A 157 5.13 -2.93 4.98
C GLU A 157 5.21 -4.31 5.67
N ILE A 158 6.38 -4.95 5.65
CA ILE A 158 6.55 -6.30 6.21
C ILE A 158 6.39 -6.33 7.73
N ILE A 159 6.83 -5.29 8.45
CA ILE A 159 6.68 -5.22 9.90
C ILE A 159 5.28 -4.76 10.29
N GLY A 160 4.62 -3.93 9.47
CA GLY A 160 3.25 -3.44 9.65
C GLY A 160 2.19 -4.54 9.66
N MET A 161 2.43 -5.62 8.92
CA MET A 161 1.57 -6.82 8.97
C MET A 161 1.45 -7.43 10.38
N GLN A 162 2.40 -7.20 11.29
CA GLN A 162 2.41 -7.83 12.62
C GLN A 162 1.36 -7.26 13.59
N PRO A 163 1.29 -5.95 13.87
CA PRO A 163 0.27 -5.38 14.76
C PRO A 163 -1.16 -5.67 14.29
N GLU A 164 -1.44 -5.66 12.99
CA GLU A 164 -2.75 -5.98 12.44
C GLU A 164 -3.01 -7.49 12.33
N GLY A 165 -1.98 -8.25 11.95
CA GLY A 165 -1.99 -9.72 11.98
C GLY A 165 -2.35 -10.29 13.35
N ASN A 166 -2.01 -9.59 14.43
CA ASN A 166 -2.38 -9.90 15.80
C ASN A 166 -3.92 -10.07 15.97
N TRP A 167 -4.72 -9.35 15.19
CA TRP A 167 -6.18 -9.33 15.29
C TRP A 167 -6.92 -10.19 14.28
N LEU A 168 -6.23 -10.81 13.31
CA LEU A 168 -6.85 -11.66 12.28
C LEU A 168 -7.71 -12.79 12.86
N THR A 169 -7.25 -13.44 13.92
CA THR A 169 -7.98 -14.55 14.55
C THR A 169 -9.12 -14.07 15.48
N ARG A 170 -9.10 -12.79 15.88
CA ARG A 170 -9.95 -12.19 16.93
C ARG A 170 -10.90 -11.10 16.41
N ALA A 171 -10.89 -10.80 15.12
CA ALA A 171 -11.79 -9.84 14.51
C ALA A 171 -13.26 -10.16 14.85
N PRO A 172 -14.09 -9.16 15.21
CA PRO A 172 -15.40 -9.34 15.83
C PRO A 172 -16.48 -9.84 14.87
N SER A 173 -16.21 -9.85 13.56
CA SER A 173 -17.10 -10.41 12.55
C SER A 173 -16.32 -11.00 11.39
N LEU A 174 -16.93 -11.94 10.65
CA LEU A 174 -16.32 -12.49 9.44
C LEU A 174 -16.11 -11.42 8.36
N HIS A 175 -17.01 -10.43 8.29
CA HIS A 175 -16.89 -9.31 7.35
C HIS A 175 -15.62 -8.49 7.64
N ARG A 176 -15.43 -8.05 8.89
CA ARG A 176 -14.21 -7.30 9.27
C ARG A 176 -12.96 -8.16 9.20
N LYS A 177 -13.06 -9.47 9.47
CA LYS A 177 -11.96 -10.42 9.29
C LYS A 177 -11.51 -10.53 7.84
N ALA A 178 -12.47 -10.61 6.90
CA ALA A 178 -12.17 -10.70 5.46
C ALA A 178 -11.49 -9.42 4.95
N ILE A 179 -11.95 -8.25 5.40
CA ILE A 179 -11.32 -6.96 5.06
C ILE A 179 -9.90 -6.87 5.61
N LEU A 180 -9.69 -7.24 6.89
CA LEU A 180 -8.36 -7.21 7.50
C LEU A 180 -7.39 -8.20 6.83
N LEU A 181 -7.87 -9.39 6.43
CA LEU A 181 -7.08 -10.33 5.63
C LEU A 181 -6.65 -9.73 4.29
N ALA A 182 -7.57 -9.04 3.61
CA ALA A 182 -7.28 -8.38 2.33
C ALA A 182 -6.22 -7.28 2.51
N LYS A 183 -6.35 -6.43 3.54
CA LYS A 183 -5.36 -5.39 3.87
C LYS A 183 -3.97 -5.97 4.14
N VAL A 184 -3.86 -6.93 5.06
CA VAL A 184 -2.56 -7.56 5.40
C VAL A 184 -1.95 -8.29 4.20
N GLN A 185 -2.78 -8.82 3.30
CA GLN A 185 -2.31 -9.39 2.03
C GLN A 185 -1.73 -8.32 1.11
N ASP A 186 -2.40 -7.18 0.97
CA ASP A 186 -1.97 -6.09 0.11
C ASP A 186 -0.66 -5.46 0.64
N GLU A 187 -0.48 -5.30 1.96
CA GLU A 187 0.80 -4.88 2.58
C GLU A 187 1.97 -5.81 2.18
N ALA A 188 1.73 -7.13 2.14
CA ALA A 188 2.74 -8.06 1.65
C ALA A 188 3.07 -7.82 0.18
N GLY A 189 2.07 -7.48 -0.64
CA GLY A 189 2.23 -7.08 -2.03
C GLY A 189 3.00 -5.77 -2.20
N HIS A 190 2.71 -4.76 -1.39
CA HIS A 190 3.39 -3.47 -1.38
C HIS A 190 4.86 -3.63 -1.03
N GLY A 191 5.16 -4.43 0.00
CA GLY A 191 6.54 -4.79 0.34
C GLY A 191 7.28 -5.41 -0.85
N LEU A 192 6.63 -6.28 -1.63
CA LEU A 192 7.23 -6.87 -2.83
C LEU A 192 7.48 -5.82 -3.93
N TYR A 193 6.54 -4.91 -4.19
CA TYR A 193 6.74 -3.82 -5.15
C TYR A 193 7.94 -2.94 -4.76
N LEU A 194 8.06 -2.62 -3.47
CA LEU A 194 9.13 -1.78 -2.94
C LEU A 194 10.49 -2.47 -2.97
N TYR A 195 10.58 -3.76 -2.60
CA TYR A 195 11.83 -4.51 -2.78
C TYR A 195 12.23 -4.56 -4.24
N ALA A 196 11.29 -4.83 -5.16
CA ALA A 196 11.59 -4.85 -6.59
C ALA A 196 12.08 -3.49 -7.10
N ALA A 197 11.50 -2.38 -6.62
CA ALA A 197 11.99 -1.04 -6.93
C ALA A 197 13.41 -0.81 -6.38
N ALA A 198 13.71 -1.25 -5.16
CA ALA A 198 15.06 -1.14 -4.58
C ALA A 198 16.09 -1.97 -5.36
N GLU A 199 15.72 -3.16 -5.83
CA GLU A 199 16.64 -4.04 -6.58
C GLU A 199 17.12 -3.40 -7.89
N THR A 200 16.32 -2.51 -8.49
CA THR A 200 16.75 -1.74 -9.67
C THR A 200 17.90 -0.77 -9.41
N LEU A 201 18.26 -0.52 -8.14
CA LEU A 201 19.42 0.27 -7.74
C LEU A 201 20.69 -0.57 -7.51
N GLY A 202 20.63 -1.89 -7.70
CA GLY A 202 21.78 -2.79 -7.63
C GLY A 202 21.99 -3.50 -6.29
N VAL A 203 21.03 -3.41 -5.36
CA VAL A 203 21.01 -4.20 -4.11
C VAL A 203 20.13 -5.43 -4.28
N SER A 204 20.34 -6.47 -3.48
CA SER A 204 19.42 -7.64 -3.46
C SER A 204 18.39 -7.52 -2.35
N ARG A 205 17.19 -8.06 -2.56
CA ARG A 205 16.21 -8.19 -1.48
C ARG A 205 16.75 -8.96 -0.28
N GLU A 206 17.51 -10.03 -0.52
CA GLU A 206 18.12 -10.84 0.53
C GLU A 206 19.04 -9.99 1.43
N GLU A 207 19.91 -9.17 0.83
CA GLU A 207 20.78 -8.25 1.57
C GLU A 207 19.97 -7.26 2.42
N LEU A 208 18.91 -6.68 1.87
CA LEU A 208 18.05 -5.75 2.60
C LEU A 208 17.32 -6.44 3.77
N VAL A 209 16.85 -7.67 3.56
CA VAL A 209 16.23 -8.47 4.63
C VAL A 209 17.26 -8.78 5.72
N ASP A 210 18.49 -9.14 5.38
CA ASP A 210 19.56 -9.39 6.35
C ASP A 210 19.90 -8.13 7.15
N LEU A 211 19.95 -6.96 6.49
CA LEU A 211 20.16 -5.68 7.15
C LEU A 211 19.02 -5.32 8.13
N LEU A 212 17.77 -5.59 7.77
CA LEU A 212 16.61 -5.45 8.67
C LEU A 212 16.75 -6.38 9.88
N LEU A 213 17.02 -7.67 9.63
CA LEU A 213 17.15 -8.68 10.69
C LEU A 213 18.31 -8.38 11.62
N ALA A 214 19.40 -7.82 11.12
CA ALA A 214 20.54 -7.35 11.91
C ALA A 214 20.28 -6.03 12.66
N GLY A 215 19.14 -5.37 12.43
CA GLY A 215 18.85 -4.05 13.00
C GLY A 215 19.69 -2.91 12.42
N ARG A 216 20.32 -3.13 11.26
CA ARG A 216 21.15 -2.15 10.54
C ARG A 216 20.34 -1.29 9.56
N GLN A 217 19.11 -1.70 9.23
CA GLN A 217 18.11 -0.89 8.56
C GLN A 217 16.84 -0.81 9.41
N LYS A 218 16.12 0.31 9.25
CA LYS A 218 14.95 0.66 10.07
C LYS A 218 13.66 0.29 9.34
N TYR A 219 12.56 0.36 10.07
CA TYR A 219 11.20 0.40 9.57
C TYR A 219 10.47 1.56 10.29
N SER A 220 9.26 1.89 9.87
CA SER A 220 8.48 2.98 10.46
C SER A 220 8.32 2.81 11.97
N SER A 221 8.49 3.91 12.72
CA SER A 221 8.42 3.92 14.19
C SER A 221 7.07 3.41 14.71
N ILE A 222 6.00 3.70 13.97
CA ILE A 222 4.60 3.42 14.33
C ILE A 222 4.30 1.94 14.60
N PHE A 223 5.00 1.02 13.95
CA PHE A 223 4.76 -0.41 14.12
C PHE A 223 5.34 -0.99 15.43
N ASN A 224 5.97 -0.14 16.25
CA ASN A 224 6.46 -0.50 17.57
C ASN A 224 5.45 -0.24 18.68
N TYR A 225 4.24 0.22 18.37
CA TYR A 225 3.15 0.36 19.32
C TYR A 225 2.24 -0.90 19.31
N PRO A 226 1.67 -1.29 20.46
CA PRO A 226 0.86 -2.50 20.58
C PRO A 226 -0.60 -2.29 20.18
N THR A 227 -1.21 -3.29 19.55
CA THR A 227 -2.66 -3.32 19.25
C THR A 227 -3.43 -4.00 20.38
N LEU A 228 -3.91 -3.21 21.34
CA LEU A 228 -4.47 -3.71 22.61
C LEU A 228 -5.94 -4.12 22.51
N THR A 229 -6.71 -3.46 21.66
CA THR A 229 -8.14 -3.68 21.45
C THR A 229 -8.46 -3.76 19.95
N TRP A 230 -9.70 -4.14 19.60
CA TRP A 230 -10.11 -4.15 18.19
C TRP A 230 -10.13 -2.74 17.59
N ALA A 231 -10.40 -1.70 18.39
CA ALA A 231 -10.40 -0.33 17.93
C ALA A 231 -9.02 0.12 17.43
N ASP A 232 -7.94 -0.49 17.93
CA ASP A 232 -6.58 -0.23 17.43
C ASP A 232 -6.43 -0.56 15.94
N VAL A 233 -7.12 -1.57 15.42
CA VAL A 233 -7.14 -1.86 13.98
C VAL A 233 -7.81 -0.74 13.20
N GLY A 234 -8.88 -0.17 13.76
CA GLY A 234 -9.54 1.02 13.20
C GLY A 234 -8.65 2.26 13.24
N ALA A 235 -7.95 2.50 14.35
CA ALA A 235 -7.03 3.62 14.51
C ALA A 235 -5.78 3.49 13.61
N ILE A 236 -5.24 2.29 13.43
CA ILE A 236 -4.18 2.04 12.45
C ILE A 236 -4.71 2.35 11.05
N GLY A 237 -5.81 1.73 10.64
CA GLY A 237 -6.35 1.99 9.32
C GLY A 237 -6.68 3.48 9.09
N TRP A 238 -7.25 4.19 10.07
CA TRP A 238 -7.58 5.60 9.87
C TRP A 238 -6.36 6.54 9.98
N LEU A 239 -5.68 6.55 11.13
CA LEU A 239 -4.64 7.53 11.46
C LEU A 239 -3.29 7.13 10.87
N VAL A 240 -2.90 5.86 11.01
CA VAL A 240 -1.58 5.38 10.58
C VAL A 240 -1.52 5.29 9.06
N ASP A 241 -2.48 4.63 8.42
CA ASP A 241 -2.53 4.61 6.95
C ASP A 241 -2.84 6.00 6.40
N GLY A 242 -3.65 6.81 7.09
CA GLY A 242 -3.88 8.22 6.72
C GLY A 242 -2.57 9.02 6.69
N ALA A 243 -1.73 8.88 7.71
CA ALA A 243 -0.41 9.51 7.74
C ALA A 243 0.52 8.93 6.66
N ALA A 244 0.45 7.63 6.40
CA ALA A 244 1.20 6.97 5.33
C ALA A 244 0.81 7.55 3.96
N ILE A 245 -0.47 7.62 3.63
CA ILE A 245 -0.97 8.17 2.35
C ILE A 245 -0.51 9.62 2.17
N ILE A 246 -0.64 10.48 3.19
CA ILE A 246 -0.16 11.88 3.11
C ILE A 246 1.34 11.94 2.79
N ASN A 247 2.14 11.01 3.33
CA ASN A 247 3.56 10.93 3.02
C ASN A 247 3.86 10.28 1.66
N GLN A 248 3.04 9.33 1.20
CA GLN A 248 3.26 8.52 0.00
C GLN A 248 2.75 9.19 -1.29
N VAL A 249 1.62 9.90 -1.26
CA VAL A 249 1.05 10.58 -2.44
C VAL A 249 2.08 11.54 -3.10
N PRO A 250 2.83 12.36 -2.36
CA PRO A 250 3.93 13.15 -2.94
C PRO A 250 5.04 12.32 -3.58
N LEU A 251 5.28 11.10 -3.09
CA LEU A 251 6.29 10.18 -3.63
C LEU A 251 5.87 9.56 -4.97
N CYS A 252 4.59 9.63 -5.36
CA CYS A 252 4.15 9.36 -6.74
C CYS A 252 4.86 10.28 -7.75
N ARG A 253 5.37 11.44 -7.31
CA ARG A 253 6.18 12.36 -8.10
C ARG A 253 7.67 12.31 -7.77
N CYS A 254 8.16 11.30 -7.04
CA CYS A 254 9.59 11.09 -6.80
C CYS A 254 10.41 11.17 -8.11
N SER A 255 11.64 11.66 -8.04
CA SER A 255 12.54 11.73 -9.19
C SER A 255 12.98 10.37 -9.71
N TYR A 256 12.96 9.31 -8.87
CA TYR A 256 13.29 7.95 -9.31
C TYR A 256 12.06 7.23 -9.85
N GLY A 257 12.06 6.94 -11.14
CA GLY A 257 10.93 6.38 -11.88
C GLY A 257 10.37 5.08 -11.29
N PRO A 258 11.20 4.05 -10.99
CA PRO A 258 10.72 2.81 -10.39
C PRO A 258 9.98 3.02 -9.08
N TYR A 259 10.47 3.93 -8.23
CA TYR A 259 9.84 4.22 -6.95
C TYR A 259 8.53 4.99 -7.12
N ALA A 260 8.51 6.04 -7.96
CA ALA A 260 7.30 6.78 -8.30
C ALA A 260 6.17 5.87 -8.81
N ARG A 261 6.49 4.92 -9.70
CA ARG A 261 5.53 3.95 -10.24
C ARG A 261 5.03 2.95 -9.20
N ALA A 262 5.88 2.52 -8.27
CA ALA A 262 5.47 1.68 -7.15
C ALA A 262 4.47 2.45 -6.26
N MET A 263 4.76 3.71 -5.92
CA MET A 263 3.89 4.54 -5.09
C MET A 263 2.51 4.77 -5.69
N ILE A 264 2.38 4.93 -7.01
CA ILE A 264 1.05 5.05 -7.63
C ILE A 264 0.19 3.81 -7.36
N ARG A 265 0.77 2.61 -7.42
CA ARG A 265 0.02 1.37 -7.14
C ARG A 265 -0.33 1.26 -5.66
N VAL A 266 0.66 1.48 -4.80
CA VAL A 266 0.48 1.43 -3.34
C VAL A 266 -0.60 2.42 -2.91
N CYS A 267 -0.52 3.71 -3.28
CA CYS A 267 -1.51 4.71 -2.87
C CYS A 267 -2.94 4.41 -3.35
N LYS A 268 -3.10 3.84 -4.57
CA LYS A 268 -4.41 3.43 -5.09
C LYS A 268 -5.03 2.31 -4.25
N GLU A 269 -4.21 1.39 -3.75
CA GLU A 269 -4.65 0.26 -2.92
C GLU A 269 -4.86 0.71 -1.45
N GLU A 270 -3.94 1.49 -0.88
CA GLU A 270 -3.97 1.94 0.52
C GLU A 270 -5.16 2.84 0.86
N SER A 271 -5.57 3.73 -0.05
CA SER A 271 -6.74 4.59 0.17
C SER A 271 -8.02 3.81 0.53
N PHE A 272 -8.18 2.61 -0.05
CA PHE A 272 -9.29 1.73 0.29
C PHE A 272 -9.16 1.21 1.72
N HIS A 273 -7.97 0.79 2.15
CA HIS A 273 -7.74 0.28 3.50
C HIS A 273 -7.93 1.37 4.56
N GLN A 274 -7.48 2.58 4.28
CA GLN A 274 -7.64 3.72 5.17
C GLN A 274 -9.12 3.98 5.46
N ARG A 275 -9.94 3.94 4.41
CA ARG A 275 -11.38 4.10 4.50
C ARG A 275 -12.05 3.01 5.33
N GLN A 276 -11.58 1.77 5.22
CA GLN A 276 -12.08 0.66 6.05
C GLN A 276 -11.72 0.84 7.53
N GLY A 277 -10.54 1.37 7.83
CA GLY A 277 -10.14 1.76 9.20
C GLY A 277 -11.07 2.80 9.79
N TYR A 278 -11.35 3.86 9.03
CA TYR A 278 -12.32 4.89 9.42
C TYR A 278 -13.71 4.32 9.70
N GLU A 279 -14.20 3.40 8.85
CA GLU A 279 -15.50 2.77 9.03
C GLU A 279 -15.58 1.90 10.30
N ILE A 280 -14.48 1.25 10.70
CA ILE A 280 -14.38 0.53 11.97
C ILE A 280 -14.61 1.50 13.14
N LEU A 281 -13.90 2.62 13.17
CA LEU A 281 -14.04 3.61 14.23
C LEU A 281 -15.44 4.24 14.23
N HIS A 282 -15.98 4.55 13.05
CA HIS A 282 -17.34 5.07 12.92
C HIS A 282 -18.36 4.09 13.52
N THR A 283 -18.25 2.79 13.18
CA THR A 283 -19.12 1.74 13.72
C THR A 283 -19.04 1.66 15.24
N LEU A 284 -17.82 1.75 15.80
CA LEU A 284 -17.60 1.65 17.25
C LEU A 284 -18.09 2.90 17.99
N ALA A 285 -17.82 4.09 17.45
CA ALA A 285 -18.18 5.36 18.06
C ALA A 285 -19.70 5.59 18.11
N HIS A 286 -20.45 5.03 17.16
CA HIS A 286 -21.91 5.04 17.11
C HIS A 286 -22.56 3.78 17.72
N GLY A 287 -21.76 2.92 18.34
CA GLY A 287 -22.22 1.70 19.00
C GLY A 287 -22.63 1.93 20.46
N THR A 288 -22.41 0.90 21.27
CA THR A 288 -22.59 0.95 22.72
C THR A 288 -21.59 1.90 23.40
N PRO A 289 -21.85 2.37 24.64
CA PRO A 289 -20.90 3.18 25.39
C PRO A 289 -19.50 2.55 25.51
N ALA A 290 -19.44 1.23 25.68
CA ALA A 290 -18.17 0.50 25.76
C ALA A 290 -17.41 0.50 24.42
N GLN A 291 -18.11 0.42 23.29
CA GLN A 291 -17.49 0.51 21.96
C GLN A 291 -16.98 1.93 21.69
N ARG A 292 -17.74 2.95 22.06
CA ARG A 292 -17.32 4.35 21.93
C ARG A 292 -16.08 4.64 22.78
N GLN A 293 -16.04 4.15 24.02
CA GLN A 293 -14.87 4.30 24.89
C GLN A 293 -13.64 3.57 24.30
N MET A 294 -13.82 2.37 23.76
CA MET A 294 -12.75 1.62 23.09
C MET A 294 -12.21 2.37 21.87
N ALA A 295 -13.09 2.99 21.06
CA ALA A 295 -12.70 3.81 19.93
C ALA A 295 -11.91 5.06 20.36
N GLN A 296 -12.39 5.77 21.39
CA GLN A 296 -11.69 6.95 21.92
C GLN A 296 -10.30 6.58 22.47
N ASP A 297 -10.19 5.53 23.29
CA ASP A 297 -8.91 5.06 23.84
C ASP A 297 -7.89 4.70 22.74
N ALA A 298 -8.35 4.11 21.63
CA ALA A 298 -7.48 3.85 20.50
C ALA A 298 -7.00 5.15 19.84
N VAL A 299 -7.89 6.10 19.55
CA VAL A 299 -7.51 7.41 18.99
C VAL A 299 -6.52 8.13 19.92
N ASP A 300 -6.77 8.10 21.23
CA ASP A 300 -5.91 8.73 22.23
C ASP A 300 -4.47 8.20 22.18
N ARG A 301 -4.31 6.87 22.06
CA ARG A 301 -2.99 6.22 22.04
C ARG A 301 -2.28 6.33 20.68
N TRP A 302 -3.01 6.40 19.57
CA TRP A 302 -2.44 6.36 18.22
C TRP A 302 -2.21 7.76 17.61
N TRP A 303 -2.79 8.82 18.17
CA TRP A 303 -2.65 10.19 17.65
C TRP A 303 -1.19 10.66 17.52
N TYR A 304 -0.48 10.83 18.64
CA TYR A 304 0.89 11.34 18.62
C TYR A 304 1.89 10.42 17.91
N PRO A 305 1.81 9.08 18.04
CA PRO A 305 2.61 8.19 17.21
C PRO A 305 2.40 8.40 15.71
N SER A 306 1.17 8.67 15.25
CA SER A 306 0.87 8.95 13.84
C SER A 306 1.48 10.28 13.39
N LEU A 307 1.43 11.33 14.22
CA LEU A 307 2.12 12.61 13.95
C LEU A 307 3.65 12.45 13.84
N ALA A 308 4.22 11.53 14.62
CA ALA A 308 5.65 11.26 14.62
C ALA A 308 6.13 10.50 13.36
N MET A 309 5.22 9.92 12.57
CA MET A 309 5.57 9.20 11.32
C MET A 309 6.19 10.11 10.26
N PHE A 310 5.84 11.39 10.26
CA PHE A 310 6.42 12.39 9.36
C PHE A 310 7.89 12.69 9.67
N GLY A 311 8.42 12.19 10.79
CA GLY A 311 9.82 12.37 11.19
C GLY A 311 10.04 13.63 12.02
N PRO A 312 11.31 13.99 12.26
CA PRO A 312 11.68 15.15 13.09
C PRO A 312 11.26 16.48 12.44
N PRO A 313 11.27 17.60 13.19
CA PRO A 313 11.07 18.93 12.64
C PRO A 313 12.02 19.22 11.49
N ASP A 314 11.66 20.13 10.60
CA ASP A 314 12.49 20.46 9.45
C ASP A 314 13.88 21.00 9.85
N ALA A 315 13.95 21.74 10.96
CA ALA A 315 15.20 22.26 11.54
C ALA A 315 16.18 21.15 11.96
N ASP A 316 15.67 19.97 12.31
CA ASP A 316 16.47 18.84 12.83
C ASP A 316 16.64 17.71 11.79
N SER A 317 16.05 17.86 10.58
CA SER A 317 16.11 16.84 9.53
C SER A 317 17.41 16.91 8.72
N THR A 318 18.36 16.05 9.09
CA THR A 318 19.68 15.92 8.43
C THR A 318 19.63 15.52 6.94
N HIS A 319 18.53 14.92 6.47
CA HIS A 319 18.40 14.42 5.09
C HIS A 319 17.45 15.25 4.21
N SER A 320 16.55 16.05 4.79
CA SER A 320 15.49 16.75 4.04
C SER A 320 16.06 17.64 2.93
N GLY A 321 17.06 18.47 3.22
CA GLY A 321 17.60 19.43 2.25
C GLY A 321 18.14 18.77 0.98
N GLN A 322 18.89 17.67 1.12
CA GLN A 322 19.43 16.96 -0.05
C GLN A 322 18.35 16.17 -0.78
N SER A 323 17.45 15.48 -0.06
CA SER A 323 16.34 14.75 -0.69
C SER A 323 15.39 15.65 -1.47
N MET A 324 15.18 16.90 -1.03
CA MET A 324 14.40 17.89 -1.77
C MET A 324 15.14 18.42 -3.00
N ARG A 325 16.45 18.72 -2.90
CA ARG A 325 17.27 19.10 -4.07
C ARG A 325 17.26 18.03 -5.17
N TRP A 326 17.32 16.76 -4.76
CA TRP A 326 17.20 15.63 -5.68
C TRP A 326 15.76 15.26 -6.04
N LYS A 327 14.76 16.03 -5.59
CA LYS A 327 13.33 15.77 -5.84
C LYS A 327 12.89 14.34 -5.47
N ILE A 328 13.59 13.71 -4.52
CA ILE A 328 13.19 12.44 -3.89
C ILE A 328 11.99 12.72 -2.99
N LYS A 329 12.08 13.80 -2.21
CA LYS A 329 11.03 14.33 -1.34
C LYS A 329 10.50 15.64 -1.92
N ARG A 330 9.19 15.83 -1.97
CA ARG A 330 8.56 17.01 -2.59
C ARG A 330 8.11 18.07 -1.58
N PHE A 331 7.76 17.65 -0.36
CA PHE A 331 7.29 18.51 0.72
C PHE A 331 8.11 18.29 1.97
N SER A 332 8.08 19.24 2.89
CA SER A 332 8.82 19.15 4.15
C SER A 332 8.15 18.17 5.14
N ASN A 333 8.81 17.84 6.26
CA ASN A 333 8.20 16.94 7.27
C ASN A 333 7.03 17.66 7.94
N ASP A 334 7.25 18.94 8.29
CA ASP A 334 6.27 19.75 9.01
C ASP A 334 5.09 20.11 8.11
N GLU A 335 5.32 20.37 6.82
CA GLU A 335 4.24 20.60 5.86
C GLU A 335 3.30 19.39 5.72
N LEU A 336 3.86 18.19 5.63
CA LEU A 336 3.05 16.96 5.55
C LEU A 336 2.33 16.67 6.88
N ARG A 337 2.98 16.92 8.02
CA ARG A 337 2.34 16.80 9.34
C ARG A 337 1.16 17.76 9.48
N GLN A 338 1.31 19.01 9.04
CA GLN A 338 0.23 20.00 9.07
C GLN A 338 -0.97 19.54 8.23
N ARG A 339 -0.74 19.13 6.99
CA ARG A 339 -1.81 18.62 6.10
C ARG A 339 -2.57 17.44 6.73
N PHE A 340 -1.84 16.54 7.39
CA PHE A 340 -2.44 15.42 8.10
C PHE A 340 -3.31 15.87 9.27
N VAL A 341 -2.84 16.82 10.09
CA VAL A 341 -3.63 17.38 11.20
C VAL A 341 -4.91 18.02 10.66
N ASP A 342 -4.80 18.90 9.66
CA ASP A 342 -5.95 19.60 9.08
C ASP A 342 -6.99 18.61 8.55
N MET A 343 -6.54 17.53 7.89
CA MET A 343 -7.40 16.43 7.43
C MET A 343 -8.09 15.71 8.61
N CYS A 344 -7.34 15.31 9.63
CA CYS A 344 -7.87 14.58 10.77
C CYS A 344 -8.91 15.39 11.56
N VAL A 345 -8.75 16.71 11.68
CA VAL A 345 -9.74 17.56 12.36
C VAL A 345 -11.08 17.56 11.64
N GLN A 346 -11.08 17.56 10.30
CA GLN A 346 -12.34 17.44 9.54
C GLN A 346 -12.98 16.06 9.71
N GLN A 347 -12.16 15.01 9.76
CA GLN A 347 -12.61 13.62 9.81
C GLN A 347 -13.08 13.17 11.21
N VAL A 348 -12.56 13.77 12.30
CA VAL A 348 -12.92 13.36 13.67
C VAL A 348 -14.35 13.77 14.06
N GLY A 349 -14.85 14.88 13.51
CA GLY A 349 -16.18 15.40 13.80
C GLY A 349 -17.29 14.37 13.52
N PRO A 350 -17.40 13.81 12.30
CA PRO A 350 -18.38 12.77 11.99
C PRO A 350 -18.21 11.47 12.78
N LEU A 351 -17.04 11.20 13.37
CA LEU A 351 -16.87 10.06 14.28
C LEU A 351 -17.49 10.31 15.66
N GLY A 352 -17.72 11.56 16.06
CA GLY A 352 -18.16 11.88 17.43
C GLY A 352 -17.11 11.56 18.50
N LEU A 353 -15.83 11.53 18.09
CA LEU A 353 -14.65 11.33 18.94
C LEU A 353 -13.91 12.66 19.12
N THR A 354 -12.88 12.66 19.95
CA THR A 354 -11.96 13.80 20.13
C THR A 354 -10.54 13.41 19.76
N LEU A 355 -9.74 14.37 19.28
CA LEU A 355 -8.30 14.21 19.21
C LEU A 355 -7.68 14.63 20.56
N PRO A 356 -6.72 13.88 21.11
CA PRO A 356 -6.20 14.09 22.47
C PRO A 356 -5.19 15.26 22.53
N ASP A 357 -5.54 16.42 21.99
CA ASP A 357 -4.66 17.59 21.91
C ASP A 357 -5.38 18.86 22.39
N PRO A 358 -5.12 19.31 23.64
CA PRO A 358 -5.73 20.52 24.19
C PRO A 358 -5.34 21.81 23.48
N GLU A 359 -4.21 21.85 22.77
CA GLU A 359 -3.72 23.03 22.05
C GLU A 359 -4.27 23.10 20.62
N LEU A 360 -5.02 22.10 20.19
CA LEU A 360 -5.59 22.01 18.85
C LEU A 360 -6.63 23.12 18.62
N ARG A 361 -6.30 24.11 17.79
CA ARG A 361 -7.18 25.25 17.49
C ARG A 361 -6.93 25.81 16.10
N TRP A 362 -7.98 26.30 15.46
CA TRP A 362 -7.87 27.02 14.19
C TRP A 362 -7.10 28.32 14.39
N ASN A 363 -6.06 28.55 13.59
CA ASN A 363 -5.28 29.77 13.58
C ASN A 363 -5.62 30.59 12.32
N GLU A 364 -6.38 31.67 12.51
CA GLU A 364 -6.81 32.56 11.42
C GLU A 364 -5.64 33.23 10.68
N GLN A 365 -4.50 33.45 11.32
CA GLN A 365 -3.34 34.08 10.67
C GLN A 365 -2.63 33.12 9.74
N CYS A 366 -2.50 31.86 10.15
CA CYS A 366 -1.81 30.82 9.39
C CYS A 366 -2.74 30.04 8.46
N GLN A 367 -4.06 30.20 8.59
CA GLN A 367 -5.08 29.42 7.87
C GLN A 367 -4.87 27.90 8.01
N ALA A 368 -4.49 27.47 9.21
CA ALA A 368 -4.18 26.09 9.56
C ALA A 368 -4.46 25.85 11.05
N TYR A 369 -4.51 24.59 11.49
CA TYR A 369 -4.63 24.28 12.92
C TYR A 369 -3.26 24.38 13.62
N ASP A 370 -3.20 25.13 14.72
CA ASP A 370 -2.14 24.96 15.73
C ASP A 370 -2.34 23.61 16.41
N PHE A 371 -1.27 22.88 16.71
CA PHE A 371 -1.33 21.59 17.40
C PHE A 371 -0.04 21.32 18.20
N THR A 372 -0.15 20.45 19.21
CA THR A 372 0.98 20.01 20.02
C THR A 372 1.89 19.09 19.20
N GLN A 373 3.18 19.41 19.14
CA GLN A 373 4.16 18.55 18.46
C GLN A 373 4.33 17.21 19.20
N PRO A 374 4.58 16.10 18.49
CA PRO A 374 4.82 14.80 19.13
C PRO A 374 6.08 14.84 20.01
N ASP A 375 6.16 13.94 20.99
CA ASP A 375 7.37 13.74 21.80
C ASP A 375 8.51 13.18 20.93
N TYR A 376 9.41 14.07 20.51
CA TYR A 376 10.56 13.71 19.69
C TYR A 376 11.61 12.88 20.44
N ASP A 377 11.69 12.99 21.77
CA ASP A 377 12.57 12.13 22.56
C ASP A 377 12.03 10.69 22.58
N GLU A 378 10.71 10.52 22.70
CA GLU A 378 10.07 9.22 22.50
C GLU A 378 10.33 8.67 21.10
N LEU A 379 10.10 9.48 20.06
CA LEU A 379 10.37 9.08 18.68
C LEU A 379 11.82 8.58 18.52
N LEU A 380 12.80 9.31 19.08
CA LEU A 380 14.21 8.92 19.03
C LEU A 380 14.48 7.62 19.80
N ARG A 381 13.87 7.40 20.97
CA ARG A 381 13.97 6.13 21.71
C ARG A 381 13.42 4.97 20.88
N VAL A 382 12.22 5.12 20.31
CA VAL A 382 11.56 4.11 19.47
C VAL A 382 12.39 3.78 18.23
N ILE A 383 12.91 4.80 17.53
CA ILE A 383 13.76 4.63 16.35
C ILE A 383 15.07 3.91 16.67
N ARG A 384 15.61 4.09 17.89
CA ARG A 384 16.84 3.42 18.37
C ARG A 384 16.61 1.99 18.85
N GLY A 385 15.36 1.51 18.86
CA GLY A 385 15.03 0.15 19.27
C GLY A 385 14.53 0.02 20.70
N ASP A 386 14.28 1.13 21.40
CA ASP A 386 13.85 1.17 22.80
C ASP A 386 12.39 1.64 22.95
N GLY A 387 11.53 1.20 22.02
CA GLY A 387 10.09 1.39 22.10
C GLY A 387 9.35 0.13 22.59
N PRO A 388 8.01 0.21 22.73
CA PRO A 388 7.22 -0.81 23.39
C PRO A 388 7.34 -2.21 22.76
N CYS A 389 7.35 -2.30 21.43
CA CYS A 389 7.35 -3.58 20.71
C CYS A 389 8.60 -3.84 19.84
N ASN A 390 9.61 -2.97 19.78
CA ASN A 390 10.77 -3.14 18.86
C ASN A 390 11.41 -4.53 18.95
N ARG A 391 11.75 -4.95 20.18
CA ARG A 391 12.34 -6.27 20.45
C ARG A 391 11.42 -7.40 19.98
N GLN A 392 10.12 -7.28 20.25
CA GLN A 392 9.12 -8.27 19.85
C GLN A 392 8.99 -8.35 18.32
N ARG A 393 8.94 -7.22 17.61
CA ARG A 393 8.79 -7.17 16.14
C ARG A 393 9.94 -7.84 15.42
N LEU A 394 11.18 -7.50 15.82
CA LEU A 394 12.38 -8.11 15.24
C LEU A 394 12.55 -9.58 15.66
N ALA A 395 12.24 -9.93 16.91
CA ALA A 395 12.29 -11.33 17.35
C ALA A 395 11.30 -12.20 16.55
N HIS A 396 10.07 -11.73 16.34
CA HIS A 396 9.08 -12.43 15.53
C HIS A 396 9.56 -12.59 14.08
N ARG A 397 10.08 -11.51 13.47
CA ARG A 397 10.57 -11.54 12.09
C ARG A 397 11.77 -12.47 11.91
N ARG A 398 12.72 -12.48 12.86
CA ARG A 398 13.86 -13.43 12.90
C ARG A 398 13.38 -14.87 13.05
N ALA A 399 12.50 -15.14 14.02
CA ALA A 399 11.97 -16.48 14.23
C ALA A 399 11.26 -17.03 12.98
N ALA A 400 10.46 -16.21 12.30
CA ALA A 400 9.82 -16.60 11.03
C ALA A 400 10.84 -16.84 9.90
N HIS A 401 11.89 -16.03 9.83
CA HIS A 401 12.98 -16.23 8.87
C HIS A 401 13.73 -17.53 9.14
N ASP A 402 14.15 -17.78 10.38
CA ASP A 402 14.94 -18.95 10.77
C ASP A 402 14.13 -20.24 10.63
N ALA A 403 12.91 -20.27 11.16
CA ALA A 403 12.02 -21.43 11.06
C ALA A 403 11.63 -21.75 9.61
N GLY A 404 11.61 -20.75 8.72
CA GLY A 404 11.37 -20.92 7.28
C GLY A 404 12.60 -21.34 6.48
N GLY A 405 13.79 -21.48 7.09
CA GLY A 405 15.05 -21.79 6.41
C GLY A 405 14.98 -23.06 5.57
N TRP A 406 14.49 -24.14 6.18
CA TRP A 406 14.34 -25.44 5.49
C TRP A 406 13.41 -25.37 4.28
N VAL A 407 12.36 -24.53 4.30
CA VAL A 407 11.44 -24.34 3.17
C VAL A 407 12.15 -23.66 2.01
N ARG A 408 12.98 -22.66 2.28
CA ARG A 408 13.79 -21.95 1.27
C ARG A 408 14.82 -22.89 0.65
N GLU A 409 15.50 -23.68 1.47
CA GLU A 409 16.47 -24.69 1.02
C GLU A 409 15.80 -25.77 0.17
N ALA A 410 14.67 -26.33 0.63
CA ALA A 410 13.90 -27.33 -0.11
C ALA A 410 13.42 -26.80 -1.47
N SER A 411 12.94 -25.55 -1.52
CA SER A 411 12.50 -24.91 -2.75
C SER A 411 13.65 -24.74 -3.75
N ARG A 412 14.84 -24.36 -3.26
CA ARG A 412 16.06 -24.20 -4.08
C ARG A 412 16.52 -25.54 -4.65
N ALA A 413 16.66 -26.56 -3.79
CA ALA A 413 17.06 -27.91 -4.20
C ALA A 413 16.08 -28.52 -5.23
N TYR A 414 14.77 -28.28 -5.05
CA TYR A 414 13.77 -28.69 -6.04
C TYR A 414 13.97 -27.98 -7.39
N ALA A 415 14.17 -26.66 -7.39
CA ALA A 415 14.40 -25.90 -8.62
C ALA A 415 15.67 -26.33 -9.36
N GLU A 416 16.78 -26.57 -8.65
CA GLU A 416 18.04 -27.07 -9.20
C GLU A 416 17.88 -28.45 -9.84
N LYS A 417 17.14 -29.36 -9.19
CA LYS A 417 16.80 -30.67 -9.74
C LYS A 417 15.99 -30.53 -11.03
N GLN A 418 14.98 -29.65 -11.07
CA GLN A 418 14.17 -29.42 -12.26
C GLN A 418 15.00 -28.82 -13.41
N ALA A 419 15.88 -27.86 -13.11
CA ALA A 419 16.79 -27.26 -14.09
C ALA A 419 17.76 -28.31 -14.68
N SER A 420 18.29 -29.19 -13.83
CA SER A 420 19.19 -30.28 -14.26
C SER A 420 18.49 -31.29 -15.16
N ARG A 421 17.24 -31.69 -14.83
CA ARG A 421 16.44 -32.59 -15.68
C ARG A 421 16.10 -31.97 -17.04
N ARG A 422 15.83 -30.66 -17.08
CA ARG A 422 15.61 -29.92 -18.34
C ARG A 422 16.88 -29.87 -19.20
N LYS A 423 18.05 -29.62 -18.59
CA LYS A 423 19.34 -29.61 -19.29
C LYS A 423 19.74 -30.99 -19.81
N ALA A 424 19.45 -32.06 -19.07
CA ALA A 424 19.76 -33.44 -19.46
C ALA A 424 18.82 -34.02 -20.54
N GLY A 425 17.94 -33.21 -21.13
CA GLY A 425 16.97 -33.66 -22.15
C GLY A 425 15.95 -34.69 -21.64
N THR A 426 15.88 -34.92 -20.33
CA THR A 426 15.11 -36.01 -19.72
C THR A 426 13.72 -35.53 -19.31
N VAL A 427 13.02 -34.87 -20.23
CA VAL A 427 11.58 -34.61 -20.12
C VAL A 427 10.92 -35.13 -21.39
N PRO A 428 10.09 -36.21 -21.32
CA PRO A 428 9.24 -36.56 -22.44
C PRO A 428 8.24 -35.41 -22.64
N ALA A 429 8.07 -34.98 -23.89
CA ALA A 429 7.03 -34.03 -24.24
C ALA A 429 5.66 -34.61 -23.82
N GLY A 430 4.99 -33.96 -22.87
CA GLY A 430 3.57 -34.20 -22.62
C GLY A 430 3.17 -34.27 -21.15
N VAL A 431 2.61 -33.16 -20.65
CA VAL A 431 1.22 -33.15 -20.17
C VAL A 431 0.56 -31.84 -20.64
N GLY A 432 -0.12 -31.91 -21.79
CA GLY A 432 -1.37 -31.18 -22.08
C GLY A 432 -1.33 -29.67 -22.31
N ALA A 433 -0.81 -29.22 -23.45
CA ALA A 433 -1.52 -28.18 -24.20
C ALA A 433 -2.62 -28.89 -24.99
N VAL A 434 -3.90 -28.67 -24.64
CA VAL A 434 -5.02 -29.15 -25.44
C VAL A 434 -5.16 -28.23 -26.65
N PRO A 435 -5.07 -28.74 -27.90
CA PRO A 435 -5.37 -27.93 -29.07
C PRO A 435 -6.88 -27.68 -29.13
N VAL A 436 -7.26 -26.44 -29.42
CA VAL A 436 -8.65 -26.07 -29.72
C VAL A 436 -9.02 -26.68 -31.07
N GLY A 437 -9.69 -27.83 -31.05
CA GLY A 437 -10.27 -28.48 -32.22
C GLY A 437 -11.79 -28.34 -32.21
N ALA A 438 -12.33 -27.73 -33.26
CA ALA A 438 -13.76 -27.60 -33.52
C ALA A 438 -14.44 -28.96 -33.72
N GLY A 439 -15.71 -29.09 -33.30
CA GLY A 439 -16.59 -30.18 -33.70
C GLY A 439 -17.56 -30.64 -32.60
N ALA A 440 -18.82 -30.25 -32.73
CA ALA A 440 -19.93 -30.65 -31.86
C ALA A 440 -20.45 -32.06 -32.19
N VAL A 441 -20.88 -32.82 -31.16
CA VAL A 441 -21.96 -33.83 -31.24
C VAL A 441 -22.64 -33.93 -29.85
N PRO A 442 -23.98 -33.94 -29.73
CA PRO A 442 -24.68 -34.04 -28.45
C PRO A 442 -25.03 -35.49 -28.10
N VAL A 443 -25.01 -35.86 -26.82
CA VAL A 443 -25.55 -37.15 -26.35
C VAL A 443 -26.46 -36.95 -25.13
N GLY A 444 -27.76 -37.07 -25.41
CA GLY A 444 -28.72 -37.96 -24.74
C GLY A 444 -28.76 -38.06 -23.21
N VAL A 445 -29.85 -37.59 -22.64
CA VAL A 445 -30.29 -37.79 -21.25
C VAL A 445 -30.81 -39.22 -21.08
N GLY A 446 -30.35 -39.93 -20.04
CA GLY A 446 -30.89 -41.23 -19.63
C GLY A 446 -30.83 -41.39 -18.12
N ALA A 447 -31.98 -41.33 -17.46
CA ALA A 447 -32.14 -41.57 -16.03
C ALA A 447 -32.16 -43.08 -15.72
N PRO A 448 -31.63 -43.54 -14.56
CA PRO A 448 -31.77 -44.92 -14.13
C PRO A 448 -33.03 -45.13 -13.26
N PRO A 449 -33.66 -46.32 -13.30
CA PRO A 449 -34.82 -46.64 -12.48
C PRO A 449 -34.44 -47.09 -11.06
N VAL A 450 -35.35 -46.84 -10.14
CA VAL A 450 -35.35 -47.31 -8.75
C VAL A 450 -35.93 -48.73 -8.72
N GLY A 451 -35.27 -49.65 -8.00
CA GLY A 451 -35.77 -51.01 -7.76
C GLY A 451 -35.22 -51.57 -6.45
N ALA A 452 -36.14 -51.81 -5.51
CA ALA A 452 -35.92 -52.43 -4.21
C ALA A 452 -35.73 -53.96 -4.30
N GLY A 453 -35.10 -54.57 -3.28
CA GLY A 453 -35.17 -56.02 -3.10
C GLY A 453 -34.17 -56.59 -2.10
N ALA A 454 -34.73 -57.04 -0.97
CA ALA A 454 -34.16 -57.75 0.17
C ALA A 454 -33.02 -58.78 -0.05
N GLY A 455 -32.20 -58.90 0.99
CA GLY A 455 -31.23 -59.96 1.26
C GLY A 455 -30.53 -59.68 2.58
#